data_AF-A0A4Q2Z713-F1
#
_entry.id   AF-A0A4Q2Z713-F1
#
_cell.length_a   1.000
_cell.length_b   1.000
_cell.length_c   1.000
_cell.angle_alpha   90.00
_cell.angle_beta   90.00
_cell.angle_gamma   90.00
#
_symmetry.space_group_name_H-M   'P 1'
#
loop_
_entity.id
_entity.type
_entity.pdbx_description
1 polymer ?
#
loop_
_entity_poly.entity_id
_entity_poly.type
_entity_poly.pdbx_seq_one_letter_code
_entity_poly.pdbx_strand_id
1 'polypeptide(L)'
;MVDTACAAYRAGNITLLNAPGTGAADDKAVYSYVPDIIKYYLGEEPILNNVHTYCCSKDSDYKYVLENMDKLVVKPVDESGGYGILIGPQATKEEISEFKKLISE
;
A
#
# COMPACT_ATOMS: atom_id res chain seq x y z
N MET A 1 -23.02 -13.45 13.93
CA MET A 1 -22.71 -14.42 12.85
C MET A 1 -21.20 -14.46 12.56
N VAL A 2 -20.55 -13.31 12.36
CA VAL A 2 -19.08 -13.22 12.14
C VAL A 2 -18.28 -13.73 13.35
N ASP A 3 -18.67 -13.37 14.58
CA ASP A 3 -17.95 -13.80 15.78
C ASP A 3 -17.93 -15.33 15.97
N THR A 4 -19.03 -15.99 15.61
CA THR A 4 -19.18 -17.44 15.69
C THR A 4 -18.29 -18.14 14.67
N ALA A 5 -18.19 -17.62 13.44
CA ALA A 5 -17.31 -18.16 12.40
C ALA A 5 -15.83 -18.02 12.80
N CYS A 6 -15.43 -16.84 13.30
CA CYS A 6 -14.07 -16.62 13.79
C CYS A 6 -13.72 -17.52 14.99
N ALA A 7 -14.66 -17.72 15.92
CA ALA A 7 -14.46 -18.63 17.05
C ALA A 7 -14.32 -20.09 16.59
N ALA A 8 -15.17 -20.57 15.68
CA ALA A 8 -15.09 -21.92 15.13
C ALA A 8 -13.78 -22.15 14.34
N TYR A 9 -13.32 -21.15 13.58
CA TYR A 9 -12.02 -21.19 12.89
C TYR A 9 -10.86 -21.30 13.88
N ARG A 10 -10.82 -20.43 14.90
CA ARG A 10 -9.79 -20.46 15.95
C ARG A 10 -9.79 -21.76 16.76
N ALA A 11 -10.94 -22.40 16.90
CA ALA A 11 -11.07 -23.71 17.55
C ALA A 11 -10.66 -24.90 16.66
N GLY A 12 -10.33 -24.66 15.37
CA GLY A 12 -9.96 -25.71 14.42
C GLY A 12 -11.14 -26.51 13.86
N ASN A 13 -12.39 -26.10 14.13
CA ASN A 13 -13.60 -26.82 13.69
C ASN A 13 -13.92 -26.60 12.20
N ILE A 14 -13.44 -25.48 11.65
CA ILE A 14 -13.62 -25.11 10.25
C ILE A 14 -12.32 -24.53 9.69
N THR A 15 -12.15 -24.59 8.37
CA THR A 15 -11.11 -23.85 7.66
C THR A 15 -11.75 -22.70 6.88
N LEU A 16 -11.17 -21.51 6.97
CA LEU A 16 -11.57 -20.35 6.17
C LEU A 16 -10.56 -20.14 5.05
N LEU A 17 -11.06 -19.89 3.84
CA LEU A 17 -10.24 -19.59 2.68
C LEU A 17 -10.80 -18.34 1.98
N ASN A 18 -10.06 -17.24 1.86
CA ASN A 18 -8.71 -17.01 2.41
C ASN A 18 -8.69 -16.90 3.95
N ALA A 19 -7.52 -17.12 4.55
CA ALA A 19 -7.36 -16.95 5.99
C ALA A 19 -7.64 -15.49 6.40
N PRO A 20 -8.30 -15.25 7.56
CA PRO A 20 -8.44 -13.92 8.12
C PRO A 20 -7.07 -13.25 8.33
N GLY A 21 -6.96 -11.96 8.00
CA GLY A 21 -5.72 -11.18 8.16
C GLY A 21 -4.79 -11.18 6.93
N THR A 22 -5.13 -11.89 5.86
CA THR A 22 -4.35 -11.88 4.61
C THR A 22 -4.19 -10.49 3.98
N GLY A 23 -5.11 -9.56 4.26
CA GLY A 23 -5.01 -8.16 3.82
C GLY A 23 -3.79 -7.39 4.35
N ALA A 24 -3.14 -7.88 5.41
CA ALA A 24 -1.88 -7.29 5.86
C ALA A 24 -0.74 -7.55 4.85
N ALA A 25 -0.81 -8.62 4.06
CA ALA A 25 0.25 -9.00 3.13
C ALA A 25 0.16 -8.28 1.77
N ASP A 26 -1.04 -7.84 1.37
CA ASP A 26 -1.25 -7.11 0.11
C ASP A 26 -1.43 -5.59 0.29
N ASP A 27 -1.26 -5.10 1.52
CA ASP A 27 -1.30 -3.67 1.84
C ASP A 27 -0.26 -2.89 1.02
N LYS A 28 -0.62 -1.65 0.63
CA LYS A 28 0.24 -0.82 -0.23
C LYS A 28 1.56 -0.44 0.43
N ALA A 29 1.60 -0.30 1.76
CA ALA A 29 2.84 -0.06 2.48
C ALA A 29 3.72 -1.31 2.49
N VAL A 30 3.13 -2.49 2.71
CA VAL A 30 3.83 -3.78 2.69
C VAL A 30 4.36 -4.13 1.31
N TYR A 31 3.66 -3.75 0.23
CA TYR A 31 4.12 -3.90 -1.15
C TYR A 31 5.56 -3.39 -1.34
N SER A 32 5.92 -2.25 -0.75
CA SER A 32 7.27 -1.68 -0.89
C SER A 32 8.39 -2.56 -0.33
N TYR A 33 8.07 -3.52 0.54
CA TYR A 33 9.00 -4.45 1.19
C TYR A 33 9.02 -5.86 0.58
N VAL A 34 8.18 -6.15 -0.42
CA VAL A 34 8.12 -7.49 -1.05
C VAL A 34 9.50 -7.99 -1.53
N PRO A 35 10.37 -7.16 -2.16
CA PRO A 35 11.73 -7.59 -2.50
C PRO A 35 12.54 -8.07 -1.30
N ASP A 36 12.47 -7.36 -0.17
CA ASP A 36 13.19 -7.71 1.05
C ASP A 36 12.61 -8.96 1.72
N ILE A 37 11.28 -9.11 1.68
CA ILE A 37 10.56 -10.30 2.15
C ILE A 37 11.02 -11.54 1.38
N ILE A 38 11.11 -11.47 0.04
CA ILE A 38 11.60 -12.58 -0.80
C ILE A 38 13.02 -12.97 -0.39
N LYS A 39 13.92 -12.00 -0.26
CA LYS A 39 15.31 -12.25 0.15
C LYS A 39 15.38 -12.87 1.55
N TYR A 40 14.61 -12.36 2.49
CA TYR A 40 14.62 -12.82 3.87
C TYR A 40 14.13 -14.26 4.03
N TYR A 41 13.01 -14.61 3.38
CA TYR A 41 12.39 -15.94 3.56
C TYR A 41 12.93 -17.00 2.60
N LEU A 42 13.33 -16.63 1.38
CA LEU A 42 13.76 -17.57 0.34
C LEU A 42 15.27 -17.55 0.10
N GLY A 43 15.97 -16.49 0.49
CA GLY A 43 17.39 -16.32 0.17
C GLY A 43 17.64 -16.07 -1.33
N GLU A 44 16.61 -15.64 -2.06
CA GLU A 44 16.63 -15.48 -3.51
C GLU A 44 16.46 -14.00 -3.91
N GLU A 45 16.90 -13.66 -5.13
CA GLU A 45 16.58 -12.37 -5.73
C GLU A 45 15.19 -12.42 -6.40
N PRO A 46 14.39 -11.33 -6.32
CA PRO A 46 13.09 -11.28 -6.98
C PRO A 46 13.20 -11.49 -8.50
N ILE A 47 12.46 -12.48 -9.01
CA ILE A 47 12.36 -12.70 -10.47
C ILE A 47 11.53 -11.60 -11.13
N LEU A 48 10.43 -11.21 -10.47
CA LEU A 48 9.57 -10.11 -10.89
C LEU A 48 9.83 -8.89 -10.00
N ASN A 49 10.18 -7.79 -10.63
CA ASN A 49 10.45 -6.54 -9.94
C ASN A 49 9.15 -5.80 -9.64
N ASN A 50 9.09 -5.23 -8.43
CA ASN A 50 8.05 -4.27 -8.10
C ASN A 50 8.19 -2.99 -8.92
N VAL A 51 7.07 -2.32 -9.14
CA VAL A 51 7.08 -0.92 -9.53
C VAL A 51 7.68 -0.14 -8.37
N HIS A 52 8.66 0.72 -8.66
CA HIS A 52 9.28 1.55 -7.66
C HIS A 52 8.22 2.40 -6.93
N THR A 53 8.20 2.31 -5.60
CA THR A 53 7.17 2.90 -4.75
C THR A 53 7.83 3.72 -3.66
N TYR A 54 7.54 5.02 -3.64
CA TYR A 54 7.96 5.94 -2.60
C TYR A 54 7.03 5.81 -1.39
N CYS A 55 7.57 5.58 -0.20
CA CYS A 55 6.79 5.46 1.03
C CYS A 55 6.87 6.76 1.83
N CYS A 56 5.79 7.53 1.86
CA CYS A 56 5.76 8.84 2.53
C CYS A 56 6.00 8.82 4.05
N SER A 57 6.08 7.64 4.69
CA SER A 57 6.56 7.53 6.07
C SER A 57 8.09 7.68 6.20
N LYS A 58 8.82 7.64 5.08
CA LYS A 58 10.25 7.95 4.99
C LYS A 58 10.41 9.39 4.51
N ASP A 59 11.11 10.22 5.30
CA ASP A 59 11.26 11.65 5.01
C ASP A 59 11.85 11.94 3.61
N SER A 60 12.81 11.13 3.15
CA SER A 60 13.41 11.31 1.81
C SER A 60 12.40 11.08 0.69
N ASP A 61 11.60 10.01 0.82
CA ASP A 61 10.58 9.63 -0.16
C ASP A 61 9.46 10.68 -0.16
N TYR A 62 9.01 11.09 1.03
CA TYR A 62 8.00 12.13 1.20
C TYR A 62 8.42 13.44 0.53
N LYS A 63 9.64 13.89 0.78
CA LYS A 63 10.19 15.10 0.14
C LYS A 63 10.21 14.98 -1.38
N TYR A 64 10.67 13.84 -1.91
CA TYR A 64 10.67 13.58 -3.36
C TYR A 64 9.26 13.64 -3.95
N VAL A 65 8.28 13.02 -3.27
CA VAL A 65 6.87 13.03 -3.68
C VAL A 65 6.32 14.46 -3.73
N LEU A 66 6.58 15.29 -2.71
CA LEU A 66 6.16 16.69 -2.70
C LEU A 66 6.78 17.51 -3.84
N GLU A 67 8.03 17.23 -4.20
CA GLU A 67 8.75 17.95 -5.25
C GLU A 67 8.36 17.51 -6.67
N ASN A 68 7.88 16.27 -6.85
CA ASN A 68 7.66 15.65 -8.17
C ASN A 68 6.24 15.09 -8.38
N MET A 69 5.27 15.56 -7.60
CA MET A 69 3.90 15.03 -7.57
C MET A 69 3.22 15.03 -8.95
N ASP A 70 3.56 15.96 -9.83
CA ASP A 70 3.08 16.08 -11.22
C ASP A 70 3.50 14.89 -12.11
N LYS A 71 4.46 14.07 -11.67
CA LYS A 71 4.97 12.91 -12.42
C LYS A 71 4.57 11.58 -11.80
N LEU A 72 3.84 11.61 -10.68
CA LEU A 72 3.57 10.44 -9.85
C LEU A 72 2.08 10.12 -9.80
N VAL A 73 1.78 8.87 -9.47
CA VAL A 73 0.44 8.47 -9.04
C VAL A 73 0.50 8.32 -7.52
N VAL A 74 -0.19 9.20 -6.80
CA VAL A 74 -0.20 9.20 -5.32
C VAL A 74 -1.47 8.51 -4.86
N LYS A 75 -1.35 7.56 -3.92
CA LYS A 75 -2.45 6.73 -3.44
C LYS A 75 -2.47 6.69 -1.91
N PRO A 76 -3.63 6.87 -1.26
CA PRO A 76 -3.79 6.56 0.16
C PRO A 76 -3.56 5.08 0.43
N VAL A 77 -3.01 4.77 1.61
CA VAL A 77 -2.66 3.40 2.00
C VAL A 77 -3.90 2.59 2.33
N ASP A 78 -4.81 3.15 3.13
CA ASP A 78 -5.97 2.52 3.77
C ASP A 78 -7.25 2.48 2.92
N GLU A 79 -7.21 3.00 1.69
CA GLU A 79 -8.36 3.03 0.79
C GLU A 79 -8.35 1.92 -0.27
N SER A 80 -9.51 1.66 -0.86
CA SER A 80 -9.69 0.70 -1.96
C SER A 80 -10.35 1.36 -3.17
N GLY A 81 -10.48 0.65 -4.30
CA GLY A 81 -11.35 1.09 -5.40
C GLY A 81 -10.97 2.38 -6.15
N GLY A 82 -9.78 2.94 -5.92
CA GLY A 82 -9.32 4.16 -6.59
C GLY A 82 -9.68 5.47 -5.89
N TYR A 83 -10.33 5.41 -4.72
CA TYR A 83 -10.65 6.59 -3.94
C TYR A 83 -9.37 7.29 -3.43
N GLY A 84 -9.41 8.63 -3.42
CA GLY A 84 -8.30 9.47 -2.95
C GLY A 84 -7.03 9.42 -3.78
N ILE A 85 -7.06 8.87 -5.01
CA ILE A 85 -5.88 8.81 -5.87
C ILE A 85 -5.69 10.12 -6.62
N LEU A 86 -4.46 10.63 -6.62
CA LEU A 86 -4.01 11.68 -7.54
C LEU A 86 -3.24 11.04 -8.71
N ILE A 87 -3.65 11.34 -9.94
CA ILE A 87 -2.87 11.00 -11.14
C ILE A 87 -2.15 12.28 -11.58
N GLY A 88 -0.95 12.50 -11.05
CA GLY A 88 -0.16 13.72 -11.24
C GLY A 88 -0.05 14.19 -12.70
N PRO A 89 0.31 13.31 -13.66
CA PRO A 89 0.44 13.69 -15.07
C PRO A 89 -0.85 14.18 -15.74
N GLN A 90 -2.01 13.95 -15.11
CA GLN A 90 -3.34 14.35 -15.61
C GLN A 90 -3.99 15.43 -14.74
N ALA A 91 -3.36 15.79 -13.62
CA ALA A 91 -3.89 16.75 -12.67
C ALA A 91 -3.50 18.19 -13.03
N THR A 92 -4.38 19.12 -12.67
CA THR A 92 -4.14 20.56 -12.70
C THR A 92 -3.18 20.97 -11.57
N LYS A 93 -2.61 22.18 -11.69
CA LYS A 93 -1.73 22.72 -10.65
C LYS A 93 -2.48 22.96 -9.33
N GLU A 94 -3.74 23.32 -9.44
CA GLU A 94 -4.67 23.54 -8.34
C GLU A 94 -4.91 22.23 -7.58
N GLU A 95 -5.27 21.14 -8.28
CA GLU A 95 -5.46 19.81 -7.68
C GLU A 95 -4.16 19.31 -7.01
N ILE A 96 -3.01 19.49 -7.65
CA ILE A 96 -1.71 19.12 -7.05
C ILE A 96 -1.45 19.92 -5.78
N SER A 97 -1.73 21.23 -5.78
CA SER A 97 -1.55 22.10 -4.62
C SER A 97 -2.45 21.70 -3.45
N GLU A 98 -3.71 21.37 -3.74
CA GLU A 98 -4.66 20.86 -2.75
C GLU A 98 -4.20 19.52 -2.18
N PHE A 99 -3.74 18.60 -3.03
CA PHE A 99 -3.25 17.30 -2.59
C PHE A 99 -1.99 17.41 -1.72
N LYS A 100 -1.07 18.34 -2.04
CA LYS A 100 0.10 18.60 -1.20
C LYS A 100 -0.30 19.05 0.21
N LYS A 101 -1.32 19.91 0.34
CA LYS A 101 -1.83 20.33 1.65
C LYS A 101 -2.42 19.13 2.40
N LEU A 102 -3.26 18.34 1.72
CA LEU A 102 -3.89 17.15 2.29
C LEU A 102 -2.88 16.18 2.92
N ILE A 103 -1.72 15.97 2.29
CA ILE A 103 -0.70 15.04 2.81
C ILE A 103 0.37 15.69 3.70
N SER A 104 0.24 16.99 4.00
CA SER A 104 1.13 17.72 4.91
C SER A 104 0.47 18.05 6.25
N GLU A 105 -0.84 17.83 6.36
CA GLU A 105 -1.65 17.95 7.58
C GLU A 105 -1.69 16.62 8.34
#